data_AF-A3XLG3-F1
#
_entry.id   AF-A3XLG3-F1
#
_cell.length_a   1.000
_cell.length_b   1.000
_cell.length_c   1.000
_cell.angle_alpha   90.00
_cell.angle_beta   90.00
_cell.angle_gamma   90.00
#
_symmetry.space_group_name_H-M   'P 1'
#
loop_
_entity.id
_entity.type
_entity.pdbx_description
1 polymer ?
#
loop_
_entity_poly.entity_id
_entity_poly.type
_entity_poly.pdbx_seq_one_letter_code
_entity_poly.pdbx_strand_id
1 'polypeptide(L)'
;MRIDLRNQLAEGMNNLQTWRSRYSKGEYGEKVLLNVFYRKYSTFFMWDKIQNSFNGNVLWNDFNIGFREMMNLYQNQAMQTQPILLQLLSEKSNNPVGSVTYAGFADKIRGAKQGKNEDIEEIEFTYLHYLLNDQLILMWSAFGGTGLSKIDALVQMSGVIIAETDMSEYGKVENIIGQLCTGPYLHENYNPLPPL
;
A
#
# COMPACT_ATOMS: atom_id res chain seq x y z
N MET A 1 -3.82 -5.13 19.50
CA MET A 1 -4.47 -3.80 19.37
C MET A 1 -5.06 -3.75 17.97
N ARG A 2 -6.37 -3.55 17.76
CA ARG A 2 -6.91 -3.43 16.39
C ARG A 2 -6.51 -2.06 15.85
N ILE A 3 -5.73 -2.02 14.77
CA ILE A 3 -5.29 -0.76 14.15
C ILE A 3 -6.51 -0.02 13.59
N ASP A 4 -6.62 1.27 13.91
CA ASP A 4 -7.66 2.14 13.37
C ASP A 4 -7.19 2.75 12.04
N LEU A 5 -7.87 2.38 10.95
CA LEU A 5 -7.60 2.83 9.59
C LEU A 5 -8.66 3.83 9.06
N ARG A 6 -9.56 4.31 9.92
CA ARG A 6 -10.69 5.17 9.51
C ARG A 6 -10.23 6.46 8.86
N ASN A 7 -9.25 7.11 9.46
CA ASN A 7 -8.72 8.38 8.96
C ASN A 7 -8.02 8.19 7.61
N GLN A 8 -7.26 7.12 7.45
CA GLN A 8 -6.55 6.78 6.22
C GLN A 8 -7.51 6.44 5.08
N LEU A 9 -8.56 5.67 5.38
CA LEU A 9 -9.59 5.36 4.40
C LEU A 9 -10.33 6.64 3.98
N ALA A 10 -10.70 7.50 4.94
CA ALA A 10 -11.35 8.77 4.63
C ALA A 10 -10.47 9.68 3.75
N GLU A 11 -9.17 9.78 4.04
CA GLU A 11 -8.21 10.50 3.20
C GLU A 11 -8.12 9.90 1.79
N GLY A 12 -8.03 8.57 1.68
CA GLY A 12 -8.01 7.86 0.40
C GLY A 12 -9.26 8.13 -0.43
N MET A 13 -10.45 8.05 0.18
CA MET A 13 -11.73 8.34 -0.47
C MET A 13 -11.80 9.81 -0.94
N ASN A 14 -11.32 10.76 -0.11
CA ASN A 14 -11.26 12.17 -0.47
C ASN A 14 -10.30 12.42 -1.65
N ASN A 15 -9.17 11.72 -1.71
CA ASN A 15 -8.24 11.78 -2.84
C ASN A 15 -8.92 11.30 -4.12
N LEU A 16 -9.62 10.17 -4.08
CA LEU A 16 -10.36 9.65 -5.23
C LEU A 16 -11.42 10.63 -5.73
N GLN A 17 -12.24 11.19 -4.84
CA GLN A 17 -13.25 12.20 -5.19
C GLN A 17 -12.62 13.46 -5.82
N THR A 18 -11.49 13.91 -5.25
CA THR A 18 -10.74 15.06 -5.78
C THR A 18 -10.21 14.76 -7.19
N TRP A 19 -9.64 13.58 -7.41
CA TRP A 19 -9.11 13.18 -8.71
C TRP A 19 -10.19 12.98 -9.76
N ARG A 20 -11.37 12.46 -9.39
CA ARG A 20 -12.52 12.38 -10.29
C ARG A 20 -12.98 13.75 -10.77
N SER A 21 -12.93 14.74 -9.89
CA SER A 21 -13.32 16.12 -10.20
C SER A 21 -12.26 16.83 -11.06
N ARG A 22 -11.00 16.36 -11.02
CA ARG A 22 -9.86 16.98 -11.69
C ARG A 22 -9.59 16.41 -13.08
N TYR A 23 -9.70 15.10 -13.24
CA TYR A 23 -9.26 14.39 -14.45
C TYR A 23 -10.43 14.02 -15.34
N SER A 24 -10.18 14.00 -16.64
CA SER A 24 -11.16 13.50 -17.60
C SER A 24 -11.39 11.99 -17.45
N LYS A 25 -12.57 11.49 -17.86
CA LYS A 25 -12.88 10.04 -17.81
C LYS A 25 -11.83 9.19 -18.54
N GLY A 26 -11.29 9.70 -19.64
CA GLY A 26 -10.30 9.01 -20.48
C GLY A 26 -8.90 8.93 -19.89
N GLU A 27 -8.56 9.69 -18.85
CA GLU A 27 -7.24 9.61 -18.20
C GLU A 27 -7.33 9.22 -16.72
N TYR A 28 -8.50 9.35 -16.09
CA TYR A 28 -8.70 9.15 -14.67
C TYR A 28 -8.12 7.84 -14.15
N GLY A 29 -8.51 6.70 -14.73
CA GLY A 29 -8.06 5.39 -14.28
C GLY A 29 -6.53 5.23 -14.34
N GLU A 30 -5.90 5.76 -15.40
CA GLU A 30 -4.44 5.74 -15.53
C GLU A 30 -3.77 6.64 -14.48
N LYS A 31 -4.33 7.83 -14.19
CA LYS A 31 -3.82 8.72 -13.13
C LYS A 31 -3.93 8.12 -11.73
N VAL A 32 -5.01 7.40 -11.43
CA VAL A 32 -5.15 6.68 -10.15
C VAL A 32 -4.12 5.56 -10.07
N LEU A 33 -3.94 4.80 -11.15
CA LEU A 33 -2.96 3.71 -11.18
C LEU A 33 -1.51 4.21 -11.02
N LEU A 34 -1.16 5.37 -11.57
CA LEU A 34 0.15 5.99 -11.31
C LEU A 34 0.37 6.21 -9.80
N ASN A 35 -0.67 6.61 -9.06
CA ASN A 35 -0.58 6.75 -7.61
C ASN A 35 -0.41 5.40 -6.89
N VAL A 36 -0.99 4.31 -7.41
CA VAL A 36 -0.73 2.96 -6.90
C VAL A 36 0.76 2.64 -6.99
N PHE A 37 1.32 2.73 -8.19
CA PHE A 37 2.71 2.34 -8.42
C PHE A 37 3.72 3.29 -7.80
N TYR A 38 3.39 4.58 -7.68
CA TYR A 38 4.17 5.52 -6.89
C TYR A 38 4.40 4.99 -5.46
N ARG A 39 3.34 4.52 -4.81
CA ARG A 39 3.42 3.97 -3.47
C ARG A 39 4.15 2.63 -3.44
N LYS A 40 3.82 1.72 -4.36
CA LYS A 40 4.47 0.40 -4.41
C LYS A 40 5.98 0.52 -4.56
N TYR A 41 6.46 1.37 -5.47
CA TYR A 41 7.90 1.59 -5.65
C TYR A 41 8.51 2.30 -4.44
N SER A 42 7.80 3.26 -3.83
CA SER A 42 8.30 3.94 -2.61
C SER A 42 8.51 2.94 -1.47
N THR A 43 7.53 2.06 -1.21
CA THR A 43 7.66 0.99 -0.20
C THR A 43 8.73 -0.03 -0.60
N PHE A 44 8.79 -0.43 -1.86
CA PHE A 44 9.79 -1.38 -2.37
C PHE A 44 11.22 -0.88 -2.17
N PHE A 45 11.50 0.39 -2.46
CA PHE A 45 12.84 0.97 -2.24
C PHE A 45 13.20 1.12 -0.77
N MET A 46 12.20 1.11 0.13
CA MET A 46 12.44 1.06 1.57
C MET A 46 12.62 -0.35 2.13
N TRP A 47 12.50 -1.39 1.32
CA TRP A 47 12.36 -2.76 1.83
C TRP A 47 13.48 -3.16 2.79
N ASP A 48 14.73 -2.83 2.48
CA ASP A 48 15.86 -3.12 3.35
C ASP A 48 15.74 -2.42 4.71
N LYS A 49 15.28 -1.16 4.73
CA LYS A 49 15.04 -0.42 5.98
C LYS A 49 13.91 -1.04 6.79
N ILE A 50 12.85 -1.49 6.12
CA ILE A 50 11.72 -2.17 6.76
C ILE A 50 12.20 -3.48 7.40
N GLN A 51 12.99 -4.27 6.68
CA GLN A 51 13.54 -5.53 7.18
C GLN A 51 14.51 -5.33 8.35
N ASN A 52 15.31 -4.25 8.30
CA ASN A 52 16.26 -3.91 9.37
C ASN A 52 15.59 -3.61 10.71
N SER A 53 14.29 -3.28 10.74
CA SER A 53 13.54 -3.18 11.99
C SER A 53 13.44 -4.51 12.74
N PHE A 54 13.67 -5.65 12.09
CA PHE A 54 13.54 -6.99 12.68
C PHE A 54 14.90 -7.69 12.90
N ASN A 55 16.00 -6.93 12.97
CA ASN A 55 17.34 -7.50 13.15
C ASN A 55 17.66 -7.93 14.60
N GLY A 56 16.68 -7.84 15.51
CA GLY A 56 16.82 -8.20 16.93
C GLY A 56 17.27 -7.05 17.84
N ASN A 57 17.66 -5.89 17.28
CA ASN A 57 17.98 -4.70 18.08
C ASN A 57 16.73 -3.85 18.28
N VAL A 58 16.54 -3.33 19.49
CA VAL A 58 15.53 -2.30 19.77
C VAL A 58 16.02 -0.99 19.18
N LEU A 59 15.34 -0.51 18.14
CA LEU A 59 15.59 0.76 17.47
C LEU A 59 14.84 1.92 18.14
N TRP A 60 13.66 1.63 18.70
CA TRP A 60 12.79 2.63 19.30
C TRP A 60 12.19 2.13 20.61
N ASN A 61 12.18 3.01 21.62
CA ASN A 61 11.61 2.70 22.93
C ASN A 61 10.07 2.73 22.93
N ASP A 62 9.45 3.31 21.90
CA ASP A 62 8.00 3.47 21.78
C ASP A 62 7.56 3.28 20.31
N PHE A 63 6.41 2.63 20.14
CA PHE A 63 5.82 2.36 18.83
C PHE A 63 5.53 3.65 18.06
N ASN A 64 4.99 4.69 18.70
CA ASN A 64 4.60 5.92 18.01
C ASN A 64 5.82 6.69 17.51
N ILE A 65 6.94 6.61 18.23
CA ILE A 65 8.24 7.13 17.76
C ILE A 65 8.66 6.36 16.52
N GLY A 66 8.70 5.03 16.58
CA GLY A 66 9.10 4.20 15.45
C GLY A 66 8.22 4.40 14.21
N PHE A 67 6.91 4.49 14.40
CA PHE A 67 5.99 4.72 13.30
C PHE A 67 6.18 6.09 12.66
N ARG A 68 6.40 7.14 13.47
CA ARG A 68 6.73 8.48 12.95
C ARG A 68 8.02 8.47 12.13
N GLU A 69 9.05 7.80 12.62
CA GLU A 69 10.33 7.68 11.88
C GLU A 69 10.15 6.90 10.56
N MET A 70 9.41 5.80 10.56
CA MET A 70 9.11 5.05 9.34
C MET A 70 8.31 5.88 8.33
N MET A 71 7.35 6.69 8.79
CA MET A 71 6.61 7.62 7.94
C MET A 71 7.51 8.72 7.36
N ASN A 72 8.44 9.28 8.15
CA ASN A 72 9.40 10.26 7.65
C ASN A 72 10.32 9.67 6.57
N LEU A 73 10.83 8.45 6.80
CA LEU A 73 11.63 7.73 5.82
C LEU A 73 10.84 7.46 4.54
N TYR A 74 9.56 7.09 4.65
CA TYR A 74 8.67 6.91 3.52
C TYR A 74 8.47 8.19 2.74
N GLN A 75 8.18 9.31 3.40
CA GLN A 75 8.02 10.60 2.72
C GLN A 75 9.30 10.99 1.95
N ASN A 76 10.47 10.82 2.54
CA ASN A 76 11.75 11.08 1.89
C ASN A 76 11.97 10.16 0.68
N GLN A 77 11.71 8.86 0.81
CA GLN A 77 11.84 7.93 -0.31
C GLN A 77 10.83 8.20 -1.42
N ALA A 78 9.60 8.59 -1.05
CA ALA A 78 8.54 8.89 -1.99
C ALA A 78 8.92 10.10 -2.87
N MET A 79 9.50 11.16 -2.27
CA MET A 79 10.05 12.30 -3.02
C MET A 79 11.13 11.89 -4.04
N GLN A 80 11.95 10.89 -3.72
CA GLN A 80 12.96 10.36 -4.64
C GLN A 80 12.37 9.46 -5.73
N THR A 81 11.25 8.80 -5.43
CA THR A 81 10.55 7.89 -6.36
C THR A 81 9.78 8.67 -7.42
N GLN A 82 9.21 9.82 -7.07
CA GLN A 82 8.39 10.65 -7.96
C GLN A 82 9.04 10.95 -9.32
N PRO A 83 10.29 11.48 -9.40
CA PRO A 83 10.89 11.85 -10.69
C PRO A 83 11.19 10.65 -11.60
N ILE A 84 11.36 9.45 -11.05
CA ILE A 84 11.76 8.25 -11.81
C ILE A 84 10.59 7.30 -12.13
N LEU A 85 9.40 7.57 -11.60
CA LEU A 85 8.25 6.67 -11.69
C LEU A 85 7.88 6.31 -13.14
N LEU A 86 7.73 7.32 -14.01
CA LEU A 86 7.32 7.06 -15.39
C LEU A 86 8.35 6.22 -16.16
N GLN A 87 9.65 6.45 -15.90
CA GLN A 87 10.72 5.65 -16.47
C GLN A 87 10.64 4.19 -16.00
N LEU A 88 10.45 3.98 -14.69
CA LEU A 88 10.29 2.63 -14.12
C LEU A 88 9.10 1.91 -14.74
N LEU A 89 7.97 2.60 -14.92
CA LEU A 89 6.77 2.01 -15.53
C LEU A 89 6.97 1.69 -17.01
N SER A 90 7.71 2.50 -17.76
CA SER A 90 7.99 2.21 -19.17
C SER A 90 8.98 1.05 -19.36
N GLU A 91 10.03 0.99 -18.54
CA GLU A 91 11.12 0.03 -18.70
C GLU A 91 10.84 -1.31 -18.01
N LYS A 92 10.06 -1.29 -16.93
CA LYS A 92 9.85 -2.44 -16.03
C LYS A 92 8.36 -2.75 -15.83
N SER A 93 7.52 -2.47 -16.82
CA SER A 93 6.06 -2.66 -16.74
C SER A 93 5.62 -4.08 -16.36
N ASN A 94 6.38 -5.09 -16.79
CA ASN A 94 6.13 -6.51 -16.50
C ASN A 94 6.80 -7.01 -15.22
N ASN A 95 7.68 -6.21 -14.61
CA ASN A 95 8.34 -6.62 -13.38
C ASN A 95 7.38 -6.44 -12.21
N PRO A 96 7.23 -7.46 -11.34
CA PRO A 96 6.41 -7.33 -10.15
C PRO A 96 7.03 -6.33 -9.18
N VAL A 97 6.20 -5.45 -8.62
CA VAL A 97 6.54 -4.58 -7.50
C VAL A 97 5.64 -4.98 -6.36
N GLY A 98 6.18 -5.80 -5.46
CA GLY A 98 5.36 -6.48 -4.47
C GLY A 98 4.53 -7.58 -5.11
N SER A 99 3.21 -7.48 -5.04
CA SER A 99 2.29 -8.52 -5.56
C SER A 99 1.76 -8.28 -6.99
N VAL A 100 2.05 -7.13 -7.63
CA VAL A 100 1.42 -6.73 -8.90
C VAL A 100 2.41 -6.17 -9.93
N THR A 101 2.02 -6.18 -11.21
CA THR A 101 2.75 -5.58 -12.34
C THR A 101 1.93 -4.46 -12.97
N TYR A 102 2.58 -3.44 -13.53
CA TYR A 102 1.86 -2.34 -14.20
C TYR A 102 1.14 -2.83 -15.46
N ALA A 103 1.81 -3.70 -16.23
CA ALA A 103 1.24 -4.32 -17.41
C ALA A 103 -0.03 -5.14 -17.11
N GLY A 104 -0.15 -5.70 -15.90
CA GLY A 104 -1.34 -6.45 -15.46
C GLY A 104 -2.63 -5.61 -15.44
N PHE A 105 -2.54 -4.28 -15.40
CA PHE A 105 -3.70 -3.39 -15.41
C PHE A 105 -4.08 -2.88 -16.81
N ALA A 106 -3.39 -3.31 -17.88
CA ALA A 106 -3.62 -2.78 -19.23
C ALA A 106 -5.08 -2.90 -19.70
N ASP A 107 -5.73 -4.03 -19.42
CA ASP A 107 -7.14 -4.24 -19.79
C ASP A 107 -8.09 -3.41 -18.93
N LYS A 108 -7.79 -3.23 -17.64
CA LYS A 108 -8.56 -2.37 -16.72
C LYS A 108 -8.49 -0.90 -17.14
N ILE A 109 -7.31 -0.42 -17.51
CA ILE A 109 -7.15 0.94 -18.05
C ILE A 109 -7.95 1.09 -19.34
N ARG A 110 -7.89 0.11 -20.24
CA ARG A 110 -8.65 0.16 -21.51
C ARG A 110 -10.15 0.22 -21.25
N GLY A 111 -10.65 -0.60 -20.34
CA GLY A 111 -12.06 -0.61 -19.96
C GLY A 111 -12.51 0.69 -19.28
N ALA A 112 -11.70 1.22 -18.35
CA ALA A 112 -11.94 2.50 -17.72
C ALA A 112 -12.01 3.64 -18.75
N LYS A 113 -11.10 3.65 -19.75
CA LYS A 113 -11.12 4.60 -20.87
C LYS A 113 -12.40 4.54 -21.71
N GLN A 114 -13.03 3.37 -21.77
CA GLN A 114 -14.30 3.13 -22.46
C GLN A 114 -15.53 3.43 -21.57
N GLY A 115 -15.33 3.87 -20.33
CA GLY A 115 -16.41 4.17 -19.38
C GLY A 115 -16.99 2.94 -18.67
N LYS A 116 -16.25 1.82 -18.62
CA LYS A 116 -16.66 0.66 -17.83
C LYS A 116 -16.45 0.93 -16.33
N ASN A 117 -17.55 1.11 -15.61
CA ASN A 117 -17.49 1.47 -14.19
C ASN A 117 -16.85 0.38 -13.31
N GLU A 118 -17.04 -0.90 -13.63
CA GLU A 118 -16.42 -2.00 -12.89
C GLU A 118 -14.88 -1.92 -12.93
N ASP A 119 -14.30 -1.58 -14.08
CA ASP A 119 -12.85 -1.44 -14.22
C ASP A 119 -12.33 -0.16 -13.52
N ILE A 120 -13.15 0.90 -13.44
CA ILE A 120 -12.82 2.11 -12.67
C ILE A 120 -12.83 1.78 -11.17
N GLU A 121 -13.89 1.12 -10.70
CA GLU A 121 -14.05 0.71 -9.30
C GLU A 121 -12.90 -0.20 -8.86
N GLU A 122 -12.49 -1.16 -9.69
CA GLU A 122 -11.37 -2.04 -9.37
C GLU A 122 -10.04 -1.29 -9.23
N ILE A 123 -9.79 -0.29 -10.08
CA ILE A 123 -8.60 0.57 -9.98
C ILE A 123 -8.66 1.43 -8.70
N GLU A 124 -9.83 1.97 -8.36
CA GLU A 124 -10.04 2.75 -7.14
C GLU A 124 -9.87 1.92 -5.88
N PHE A 125 -10.47 0.73 -5.85
CA PHE A 125 -10.31 -0.24 -4.78
C PHE A 125 -8.85 -0.64 -4.62
N THR A 126 -8.15 -0.89 -5.72
CA THR A 126 -6.71 -1.20 -5.72
C THR A 126 -5.89 -0.07 -5.08
N TYR A 127 -6.22 1.19 -5.38
CA TYR A 127 -5.58 2.34 -4.73
C TYR A 127 -5.81 2.36 -3.23
N LEU A 128 -7.06 2.19 -2.77
CA LEU A 128 -7.36 2.17 -1.33
C LEU A 128 -6.71 0.99 -0.63
N HIS A 129 -6.73 -0.19 -1.25
CA HIS A 129 -6.06 -1.37 -0.72
C HIS A 129 -4.58 -1.10 -0.49
N TYR A 130 -3.83 -0.64 -1.50
CA TYR A 130 -2.40 -0.39 -1.31
C TYR A 130 -2.11 0.86 -0.46
N LEU A 131 -2.98 1.86 -0.45
CA LEU A 131 -2.89 2.97 0.50
C LEU A 131 -2.82 2.47 1.94
N LEU A 132 -3.79 1.64 2.34
CA LEU A 132 -3.87 1.10 3.68
C LEU A 132 -2.78 0.05 3.95
N ASN A 133 -2.54 -0.84 2.99
CA ASN A 133 -1.59 -1.93 3.15
C ASN A 133 -0.15 -1.43 3.34
N ASP A 134 0.29 -0.45 2.54
CA ASP A 134 1.62 0.14 2.69
C ASP A 134 1.78 0.79 4.08
N GLN A 135 0.75 1.47 4.58
CA GLN A 135 0.81 2.07 5.91
C GLN A 135 0.90 1.00 6.99
N LEU A 136 0.14 -0.09 6.87
CA LEU A 136 0.23 -1.23 7.77
C LEU A 136 1.63 -1.86 7.73
N ILE A 137 2.29 -1.95 6.57
CA ILE A 137 3.69 -2.41 6.47
C ILE A 137 4.63 -1.50 7.27
N LEU A 138 4.44 -0.17 7.22
CA LEU A 138 5.24 0.77 8.01
C LEU A 138 4.96 0.61 9.52
N MET A 139 3.72 0.35 9.92
CA MET A 139 3.36 0.03 11.31
C MET A 139 3.96 -1.30 11.76
N TRP A 140 3.93 -2.32 10.91
CA TRP A 140 4.57 -3.61 11.15
C TRP A 140 6.06 -3.43 11.41
N SER A 141 6.75 -2.66 10.55
CA SER A 141 8.14 -2.27 10.73
C SER A 141 8.38 -1.55 12.07
N ALA A 142 7.51 -0.62 12.45
CA ALA A 142 7.62 0.10 13.72
C ALA A 142 7.54 -0.84 14.94
N PHE A 143 6.63 -1.81 14.91
CA PHE A 143 6.57 -2.86 15.93
C PHE A 143 7.86 -3.70 15.97
N GLY A 144 8.40 -4.06 14.80
CA GLY A 144 9.69 -4.73 14.70
C GLY A 144 10.78 -3.99 15.46
N GLY A 145 10.92 -2.68 15.20
CA GLY A 145 11.95 -1.89 15.85
C GLY A 145 11.73 -1.60 17.34
N THR A 146 10.56 -1.95 17.90
CA THR A 146 10.39 -2.03 19.38
C THR A 146 10.86 -3.36 19.97
N GLY A 147 11.40 -4.26 19.15
CA GLY A 147 11.93 -5.57 19.54
C GLY A 147 10.96 -6.74 19.31
N LEU A 148 9.80 -6.52 18.67
CA LEU A 148 8.91 -7.64 18.32
C LEU A 148 9.46 -8.44 17.14
N SER A 149 9.20 -9.74 17.15
CA SER A 149 9.43 -10.56 15.96
C SER A 149 8.45 -10.18 14.85
N LYS A 150 8.76 -10.60 13.61
CA LYS A 150 7.88 -10.43 12.45
C LYS A 150 6.47 -10.99 12.69
N ILE A 151 6.39 -12.15 13.34
CA ILE A 151 5.13 -12.82 13.64
C ILE A 151 4.39 -12.07 14.75
N ASP A 152 5.07 -11.74 15.86
CA ASP A 152 4.44 -11.05 16.99
C ASP A 152 3.90 -9.67 16.59
N ALA A 153 4.65 -8.94 15.76
CA ALA A 153 4.19 -7.67 15.19
C ALA A 153 2.90 -7.86 14.38
N LEU A 154 2.81 -8.91 13.57
CA LEU A 154 1.62 -9.20 12.76
C LEU A 154 0.43 -9.66 13.61
N VAL A 155 0.66 -10.47 14.64
CA VAL A 155 -0.36 -10.86 15.63
C VAL A 155 -0.89 -9.61 16.34
N GLN A 156 0.00 -8.69 16.72
CA GLN A 156 -0.37 -7.46 17.40
C GLN A 156 -1.29 -6.57 16.54
N MET A 157 -1.07 -6.55 15.22
CA MET A 157 -1.83 -5.77 14.25
C MET A 157 -3.17 -6.41 13.85
N SER A 158 -3.14 -7.72 13.56
CA SER A 158 -4.29 -8.46 13.02
C SER A 158 -5.20 -9.03 14.12
N GLY A 159 -4.65 -9.31 15.30
CA GLY A 159 -5.32 -10.09 16.35
C GLY A 159 -5.43 -11.58 16.05
N VAL A 160 -4.82 -12.06 14.96
CA VAL A 160 -4.87 -13.46 14.51
C VAL A 160 -3.54 -14.14 14.80
N ILE A 161 -3.58 -15.32 15.43
CA ILE A 161 -2.39 -16.17 15.61
C ILE A 161 -2.13 -16.90 14.30
N ILE A 162 -0.90 -16.78 13.78
CA ILE A 162 -0.47 -17.44 12.55
C ILE A 162 0.72 -18.36 12.82
N ALA A 163 0.85 -19.39 11.99
CA ALA A 163 2.03 -20.24 11.98
C ALA A 163 3.26 -19.47 11.47
N GLU A 164 4.45 -19.94 11.82
CA GLU A 164 5.69 -19.41 11.26
C GLU A 164 5.63 -19.39 9.74
N THR A 165 5.83 -18.21 9.17
CA THR A 165 5.70 -17.94 7.74
C THR A 165 6.88 -17.11 7.29
N ASP A 166 7.45 -17.45 6.13
CA ASP A 166 8.52 -16.68 5.53
C ASP A 166 8.04 -15.29 5.12
N MET A 167 8.68 -14.28 5.72
CA MET A 167 8.40 -12.85 5.54
C MET A 167 9.68 -12.09 5.13
N SER A 168 10.49 -12.70 4.27
CA SER A 168 11.74 -12.14 3.74
C SER A 168 11.55 -11.23 2.52
N GLU A 169 10.50 -11.46 1.74
CA GLU A 169 10.23 -10.72 0.50
C GLU A 169 9.06 -9.73 0.66
N TYR A 170 9.19 -8.58 0.00
CA TYR A 170 8.17 -7.53 0.04
C TYR A 170 6.79 -8.05 -0.40
N GLY A 171 6.71 -8.71 -1.55
CA GLY A 171 5.43 -9.21 -2.08
C GLY A 171 4.75 -10.23 -1.16
N LYS A 172 5.53 -11.05 -0.43
CA LYS A 172 4.98 -11.99 0.56
C LYS A 172 4.37 -11.26 1.74
N VAL A 173 5.10 -10.31 2.33
CA VAL A 173 4.60 -9.52 3.48
C VAL A 173 3.40 -8.67 3.10
N GLU A 174 3.44 -8.04 1.92
CA GLU A 174 2.33 -7.28 1.36
C GLU A 174 1.06 -8.14 1.23
N ASN A 175 1.18 -9.36 0.71
CA ASN A 175 0.04 -10.28 0.59
C ASN A 175 -0.49 -10.71 1.95
N ILE A 176 0.39 -11.05 2.89
CA ILE A 176 -0.01 -11.51 4.24
C ILE A 176 -0.75 -10.40 4.99
N ILE A 177 -0.18 -9.19 5.04
CA ILE A 177 -0.83 -8.03 5.68
C ILE A 177 -2.10 -7.64 4.92
N GLY A 178 -2.08 -7.75 3.60
CA GLY A 178 -3.25 -7.58 2.74
C GLY A 178 -4.40 -8.50 3.12
N GLN A 179 -4.12 -9.78 3.37
CA GLN A 179 -5.13 -10.79 3.72
C GLN A 179 -5.60 -10.69 5.17
N LEU A 180 -4.70 -10.41 6.12
CA LEU A 180 -5.01 -10.47 7.55
C LEU A 180 -5.50 -9.14 8.13
N CYS A 181 -5.15 -8.02 7.50
CA CYS A 181 -5.44 -6.69 8.02
C CYS A 181 -6.27 -5.87 7.02
N THR A 182 -5.72 -5.60 5.83
CA THR A 182 -6.30 -4.64 4.87
C THR A 182 -7.62 -5.13 4.29
N GLY A 183 -7.66 -6.38 3.81
CA GLY A 183 -8.80 -7.01 3.18
C GLY A 183 -10.02 -7.06 4.09
N PRO A 184 -9.91 -7.64 5.31
CA PRO A 184 -11.00 -7.63 6.29
C PRO A 184 -11.51 -6.23 6.61
N TYR A 185 -10.60 -5.25 6.76
CA TYR A 185 -11.00 -3.88 7.03
C TYR A 185 -11.77 -3.25 5.87
N LEU A 186 -11.29 -3.37 4.63
CA LEU A 186 -11.99 -2.85 3.46
C LEU A 186 -13.31 -3.58 3.20
N HIS A 187 -13.39 -4.88 3.44
CA HIS A 187 -14.64 -5.63 3.32
C HIS A 187 -15.76 -5.05 4.20
N GLU A 188 -15.42 -4.60 5.40
CA GLU A 188 -16.37 -4.01 6.35
C GLU A 188 -16.66 -2.52 6.10
N ASN A 189 -15.71 -1.77 5.52
CA ASN A 189 -15.74 -0.29 5.54
C ASN A 189 -15.73 0.38 4.16
N TYR A 190 -15.41 -0.35 3.09
CA TYR A 190 -15.38 0.19 1.74
C TYR A 190 -16.80 0.39 1.20
N ASN A 191 -17.04 1.57 0.64
CA ASN A 191 -18.24 1.87 -0.12
C ASN A 191 -17.81 2.41 -1.49
N PRO A 192 -18.18 1.74 -2.60
CA PRO A 192 -17.86 2.23 -3.93
C PRO A 192 -18.37 3.64 -4.17
N LEU A 193 -17.58 4.44 -4.86
CA LEU A 193 -18.03 5.74 -5.36
C LEU A 193 -19.04 5.51 -6.52
N PRO A 194 -19.97 6.44 -6.75
CA PRO A 194 -20.97 6.28 -7.82
C PRO A 194 -20.29 6.15 -9.21
N PRO A 195 -20.96 5.60 -10.23
CA PRO A 195 -20.47 5.59 -11.61
C PRO A 195 -19.91 6.94 -12.10
N LEU A 196 -18.82 6.91 -12.86
CA LEU A 196 -18.15 8.11 -13.40
C LEU A 196 -18.85 8.66 -14.64
#